data_AF-A0AAD4SIF2-F1
#
_entry.id   AF-A0AAD4SIF2-F1
#
_cell.length_a   1.000
_cell.length_b   1.000
_cell.length_c   1.000
_cell.angle_alpha   90.00
_cell.angle_beta   90.00
_cell.angle_gamma   90.00
#
_symmetry.space_group_name_H-M   'P 1'
#
loop_
_entity.id
_entity.type
_entity.pdbx_description
1 polymer ?
#
loop_
_entity_poly.entity_id
_entity_poly.type
_entity_poly.pdbx_seq_one_letter_code
_entity_poly.pdbx_strand_id
1 'polypeptide(L)' 'VALASGQGHFLGTVRKSQLELNLPNGRCVDAYGVPLSTDYVHLTTQAQVRVGKLLAKAFYSFDSA' A
#
# COMPACT_ATOMS: atom_id res chain seq x y z
N VAL A 1 3.34 -0.18 -3.20
CA VAL A 1 2.21 -0.13 -2.25
C VAL A 1 1.99 -1.53 -1.73
N ALA A 2 1.82 -1.71 -0.42
CA ALA A 2 1.38 -2.99 0.13
C ALA A 2 -0.14 -3.11 -0.07
N LEU A 3 -0.54 -3.77 -1.15
CA LEU A 3 -1.93 -3.80 -1.63
C LEU A 3 -2.81 -4.87 -0.95
N ALA A 4 -2.20 -5.88 -0.35
CA ALA A 4 -2.90 -6.92 0.39
C ALA A 4 -3.61 -6.27 1.61
N SER A 5 -4.92 -6.08 1.48
CA SER A 5 -5.74 -5.29 2.42
C SER A 5 -7.09 -5.93 2.77
N GLY A 6 -7.58 -6.88 1.96
CA GLY A 6 -8.94 -7.44 2.05
C GLY A 6 -9.02 -8.87 2.59
N GLN A 7 -8.73 -9.85 1.75
CA GLN A 7 -8.96 -11.28 2.06
C GLN A 7 -7.86 -12.16 1.44
N GLY A 8 -7.76 -13.42 1.90
CA GLY A 8 -6.93 -14.46 1.29
C GLY A 8 -5.90 -15.08 2.24
N HIS A 9 -5.59 -16.36 2.03
CA HIS A 9 -4.74 -17.16 2.92
C HIS A 9 -3.31 -16.62 3.09
N PHE A 10 -2.82 -15.85 2.12
CA PHE A 10 -1.44 -15.35 2.11
C PHE A 10 -1.34 -13.84 2.39
N LEU A 11 -2.40 -13.21 2.91
CA LEU A 11 -2.42 -11.78 3.22
C LEU A 11 -1.19 -11.37 4.05
N GLY A 12 -0.93 -12.07 5.16
CA GLY A 12 0.20 -11.78 6.04
C GLY A 12 1.56 -11.98 5.36
N THR A 13 1.75 -13.10 4.66
CA THR A 13 3.00 -13.43 3.96
C THR A 13 3.33 -12.40 2.89
N VAL A 14 2.38 -12.09 2.01
CA VAL A 14 2.58 -11.12 0.93
C VAL A 14 2.84 -9.72 1.48
N ARG A 15 2.08 -9.28 2.49
CA ARG A 15 2.31 -7.97 3.13
C ARG A 15 3.70 -7.88 3.75
N LYS A 16 4.12 -8.89 4.51
CA LYS A 16 5.44 -8.95 5.13
C LYS A 16 6.54 -8.78 4.07
N SER A 17 6.49 -9.57 2.99
CA SER A 17 7.45 -9.46 1.90
C SER A 17 7.45 -8.08 1.21
N GLN A 18 6.28 -7.45 1.03
CA GLN A 18 6.19 -6.11 0.44
C GLN A 18 6.78 -5.02 1.34
N LEU A 19 6.61 -5.14 2.67
CA LEU A 19 7.07 -4.14 3.64
C LEU A 19 8.56 -4.30 3.98
N GLU A 20 9.08 -5.53 3.98
CA GLU A 20 10.49 -5.81 4.26
C GLU A 20 11.39 -5.64 3.03
N LEU A 21 10.83 -5.45 1.84
CA LEU A 21 11.59 -5.22 0.62
C LEU A 21 12.38 -3.90 0.72
N ASN A 22 13.69 -4.02 0.86
CA ASN A 22 14.61 -2.88 0.96
C ASN A 22 15.48 -2.80 -0.30
N LEU A 23 15.11 -1.90 -1.23
CA LEU A 23 15.85 -1.63 -2.46
C LEU A 23 16.27 -0.16 -2.49
N PRO A 24 17.44 0.19 -3.06
CA PRO A 24 17.98 1.55 -3.01
C PRO A 24 16.99 2.64 -3.44
N ASN A 25 16.18 2.36 -4.47
CA ASN A 25 15.16 3.28 -4.98
C ASN A 25 13.73 2.75 -4.85
N GLY A 26 13.53 1.72 -4.02
CA GLY A 26 12.22 1.12 -3.78
C GLY A 26 11.64 1.61 -2.46
N ARG A 27 10.45 2.22 -2.49
CA ARG A 27 9.66 2.48 -1.28
C ARG A 27 8.32 1.78 -1.32
N CYS A 28 7.96 1.16 -0.20
CA CYS A 28 6.63 0.59 0.00
C CYS A 28 5.76 1.55 0.82
N VAL A 29 4.63 1.97 0.26
CA VAL A 29 3.57 2.67 0.99
C VAL A 29 2.58 1.64 1.52
N ASP A 30 2.35 1.61 2.83
CA ASP A 30 1.35 0.73 3.43
C ASP A 30 -0.06 1.33 3.29
N ALA A 31 -0.96 0.56 2.69
CA ALA A 31 -2.37 0.91 2.49
C ALA A 31 -3.31 0.14 3.44
N TYR A 32 -2.78 -0.56 4.44
CA TYR A 32 -3.60 -1.31 5.39
C TYR A 32 -4.59 -0.43 6.14
N GLY A 33 -5.81 -0.95 6.34
CA GLY A 33 -6.88 -0.26 7.07
C GLY A 33 -7.55 0.89 6.31
N VAL A 34 -7.23 1.12 5.02
CA VAL A 34 -8.04 2.02 4.20
C VAL A 34 -9.39 1.36 3.82
N PRO A 35 -10.49 2.13 3.72
CA PRO A 35 -11.82 1.55 3.47
C PRO A 35 -11.93 0.75 2.16
N LEU A 36 -12.46 -0.47 2.27
CA LEU A 36 -12.74 -1.36 1.15
C LEU A 36 -14.17 -1.18 0.64
N SER A 37 -14.37 -1.55 -0.62
CA SER A 37 -15.67 -1.69 -1.26
C SER A 37 -16.43 -2.89 -0.67
N THR A 38 -17.67 -3.10 -1.10
CA THR A 38 -18.55 -4.16 -0.63
C THR A 38 -18.09 -5.57 -0.98
N ASP A 39 -17.14 -5.70 -1.92
CA ASP A 39 -16.47 -6.96 -2.25
C ASP A 39 -15.32 -7.32 -1.29
N TYR A 40 -14.98 -6.41 -0.38
CA TYR A 40 -13.86 -6.51 0.56
C TYR A 40 -12.51 -6.83 -0.11
N VAL A 41 -12.35 -6.49 -1.40
CA VAL A 41 -11.11 -6.67 -2.15
C VAL A 41 -10.62 -5.34 -2.71
N HIS A 42 -11.52 -4.55 -3.30
CA HIS A 42 -11.17 -3.28 -3.91
C HIS A 42 -11.27 -2.12 -2.92
N LEU A 43 -10.46 -1.07 -3.13
CA LEU A 43 -10.57 0.16 -2.37
C LEU A 43 -11.79 0.99 -2.83
N THR A 44 -12.44 1.68 -1.90
CA THR A 44 -13.41 2.73 -2.26
C THR A 44 -12.73 3.90 -2.98
N THR A 45 -13.49 4.74 -3.70
CA THR A 45 -12.95 5.96 -4.33
C THR A 45 -12.23 6.87 -3.35
N GLN A 46 -12.78 7.06 -2.15
CA GLN A 46 -12.15 7.89 -1.11
C GLN A 46 -10.85 7.27 -0.59
N ALA A 47 -10.81 5.94 -0.45
CA ALA A 47 -9.59 5.22 -0.11
C ALA A 47 -8.52 5.36 -1.21
N GLN A 48 -8.89 5.29 -2.49
CA GLN A 48 -7.96 5.52 -3.61
C GLN A 48 -7.38 6.94 -3.58
N VAL A 49 -8.19 7.97 -3.30
CA VAL A 49 -7.70 9.35 -3.13
C VAL A 49 -6.69 9.44 -1.98
N ARG A 50 -6.95 8.78 -0.86
CA ARG A 50 -6.03 8.74 0.28
C ARG A 50 -4.71 8.04 -0.08
N VAL A 51 -4.78 6.89 -0.74
CA VAL A 51 -3.59 6.15 -1.19
C VAL A 51 -2.77 6.98 -2.19
N GLY A 52 -3.43 7.68 -3.13
CA GLY A 52 -2.77 8.58 -4.07
C GLY A 52 -1.99 9.71 -3.37
N LYS A 53 -2.56 10.30 -2.30
CA LYS A 53 -1.84 11.30 -1.49
C LYS A 53 -0.63 10.71 -0.75
N LEU A 54 -0.75 9.49 -0.22
CA LEU A 54 0.38 8.81 0.42
C LEU A 54 1.49 8.48 -0.57
N LEU A 55 1.13 8.03 -1.78
CA LEU A 55 2.05 7.79 -2.87
C LEU A 55 2.80 9.06 -3.28
N ALA A 56 2.07 10.16 -3.52
CA ALA A 56 2.66 11.45 -3.83
C ALA A 56 3.61 11.92 -2.73
N LYS A 57 3.18 11.82 -1.46
CA LYS A 57 4.04 12.15 -0.31
C LYS A 57 5.31 11.30 -0.29
N ALA A 58 5.19 9.99 -0.48
CA ALA A 58 6.34 9.08 -0.49
C ALA A 58 7.35 9.47 -1.59
N PHE A 59 6.85 9.77 -2.79
CA PHE A 59 7.65 10.24 -3.91
C PHE A 59 8.37 11.56 -3.61
N TYR A 60 7.67 12.59 -3.12
CA TYR A 60 8.29 13.88 -2.79
C TYR A 60 9.26 13.81 -1.59
N SER A 61 9.04 12.87 -0.67
CA SER A 61 9.94 12.63 0.47
C SER A 61 11.09 11.68 0.15
N PHE A 62 11.14 11.17 -1.09
CA PHE A 62 12.19 10.29 -1.53
C PHE A 62 13.39 11.12 -1.97
N ASP A 63 14.35 11.27 -1.08
CA ASP A 63 15.64 11.88 -1.42
C ASP A 63 16.49 10.83 -2.13
N SER A 64 16.71 11.00 -3.43
CA SER A 64 17.58 10.14 -4.23
C SER A 64 19.01 10.67 -4.10
N ALA A 65 19.68 10.31 -3.01
CA ALA A 65 21.12 10.46 -2.87
C ALA A 65 21.85 9.29 -3.55
#